data_AF-A0A8T5T6A6-F1
#
_entry.id   AF-A0A8T5T6A6-F1
#
_cell.length_a   1.000
_cell.length_b   1.000
_cell.length_c   1.000
_cell.angle_alpha   90.00
_cell.angle_beta   90.00
_cell.angle_gamma   90.00
#
_symmetry.space_group_name_H-M   'P 1'
#
loop_
_entity.id
_entity.type
_entity.pdbx_description
1 polymer ?
#
loop_
_entity_poly.entity_id
_entity_poly.type
_entity_poly.pdbx_seq_one_letter_code
_entity_poly.pdbx_strand_id
1 'polypeptide(L)'
;MKKKIITVGILLLLSYSIIGVSLQQVVAEDFPPALSLLAPFEASIFLDGFNSEWDDYYQGVIDVTPFYEDITSASIEVVEFLPVTINFAHNSTHLHVYAFIPETHGIINGILLHFFGKEGMEDGMQMDAIYDTVLDVAWPDDGVYEPPQPDEHFGGTQDAAAKTFKMIGVGTYFEGTKLINSGDVMGKDIALGWGDAIAVEVLVWVGTQPNLEGPNWGSISPDGFNYIRLDIGANQGDLLDIKVPQKIEQHWVIGEEYEAEYISTTITIDGHDTDSVWADVIEYNLSLSGYDFNTGEWFSGDKIEGFIKIFHDGTNFYVLFKIYDVTMNERDDSMFILGDSEDMLNLTDGTDFVSINQYGYFDQIIHPQDNTGSKPDFDAGGTNDGNGNVTYQGNYRLVEFSKPMVPNDPDGRDFNFYAGDTMYLSYLISQDSDMGPNYFHLKDDNGNVAFIINPVKFLKEGEEPTGGDENTFALGFSAVDLFLILAALSPVVLIVYKRKKK
;
A
#
# COMPACT_ATOMS: atom_id res chain seq x y z
N MET A 1 -10.84 47.65 -49.36
CA MET A 1 -10.60 46.19 -49.47
C MET A 1 -9.72 45.77 -48.31
N LYS A 2 -10.36 45.31 -47.22
CA LYS A 2 -10.24 43.95 -46.64
C LYS A 2 -8.85 43.58 -46.12
N LYS A 3 -8.70 43.70 -44.79
CA LYS A 3 -7.68 43.07 -43.95
C LYS A 3 -7.73 41.53 -44.10
N LYS A 4 -6.55 40.90 -44.17
CA LYS A 4 -6.24 39.51 -43.79
C LYS A 4 -4.75 39.55 -43.39
N ILE A 5 -4.37 39.76 -42.12
CA ILE A 5 -4.28 38.78 -41.02
C ILE A 5 -3.99 37.37 -41.53
N ILE A 6 -2.71 37.02 -41.37
CA ILE A 6 -2.12 35.70 -41.47
C ILE A 6 -2.45 35.00 -40.14
N THR A 7 -3.21 33.92 -40.20
CA THR A 7 -3.37 32.96 -39.10
C THR A 7 -2.59 31.72 -39.50
N VAL A 8 -1.35 31.60 -38.99
CA VAL A 8 -0.66 30.31 -38.90
C VAL A 8 -1.03 29.78 -37.52
N GLY A 9 -1.98 28.85 -37.50
CA GLY A 9 -2.33 28.10 -36.29
C GLY A 9 -1.29 27.00 -36.08
N ILE A 10 -0.40 27.22 -35.12
CA ILE A 10 0.30 26.13 -34.43
C ILE A 10 -0.65 25.72 -33.31
N LEU A 11 -1.36 24.62 -33.52
CA LEU A 11 -2.10 23.96 -32.45
C LEU A 11 -1.05 23.27 -31.59
N LEU A 12 -0.84 23.81 -30.38
CA LEU A 12 -0.09 23.15 -29.32
C LEU A 12 -0.81 21.84 -28.97
N LEU A 13 -0.13 20.72 -29.24
CA LEU A 13 -0.26 19.49 -28.48
C LEU A 13 0.17 19.81 -27.04
N LEU A 14 -0.79 20.16 -26.20
CA LEU A 14 -0.68 19.91 -24.76
C LEU A 14 -0.96 18.41 -24.60
N SER A 15 0.10 17.62 -24.65
CA SER A 15 0.07 16.28 -24.09
C SER A 15 -0.13 16.45 -22.59
N TYR A 16 -1.36 16.24 -22.14
CA TYR A 16 -1.60 15.73 -20.81
C TYR A 16 -0.82 14.41 -20.71
N SER A 17 0.29 14.41 -19.98
CA SER A 17 0.81 13.17 -19.41
C SER A 17 -0.16 12.80 -18.29
N ILE A 18 -1.30 12.20 -18.66
CA ILE A 18 -1.99 11.31 -17.74
C ILE A 18 -0.95 10.21 -17.49
N ILE A 19 -0.33 10.23 -16.30
CA ILE A 19 0.38 9.07 -15.81
C ILE A 19 -0.74 8.06 -15.54
N GLY A 20 -1.10 7.31 -16.57
CA GLY A 20 -1.90 6.13 -16.37
C GLY A 20 -1.03 5.18 -15.58
N VAL A 21 -1.40 4.95 -14.32
CA VAL A 21 -1.11 3.65 -13.72
C VAL A 21 -1.71 2.65 -14.70
N SER A 22 -0.85 1.88 -15.35
CA SER A 22 -1.30 0.80 -16.21
C SER A 22 -1.88 -0.25 -15.28
N LEU A 23 -3.17 -0.13 -14.96
CA LEU A 23 -3.97 -1.28 -14.54
C LEU A 23 -3.85 -2.28 -15.69
N GLN A 24 -2.99 -3.28 -15.53
CA GLN A 24 -2.91 -4.33 -16.51
C GLN A 24 -4.21 -5.12 -16.38
N GLN A 25 -5.06 -5.01 -17.40
CA GLN A 25 -6.30 -5.74 -17.48
C GLN A 25 -6.00 -7.23 -17.41
N VAL A 26 -6.34 -7.86 -16.28
CA VAL A 26 -6.20 -9.30 -16.10
C VAL A 26 -7.51 -9.89 -16.58
N VAL A 27 -7.48 -10.60 -17.70
CA VAL A 27 -8.66 -11.35 -18.16
C VAL A 27 -8.92 -12.45 -17.13
N ALA A 28 -10.16 -12.68 -16.71
CA ALA A 28 -10.53 -13.64 -15.65
C ALA A 28 -10.00 -15.09 -15.82
N GLU A 29 -9.36 -15.44 -16.95
CA GLU A 29 -8.64 -16.70 -17.12
C GLU A 29 -7.36 -16.79 -16.27
N ASP A 30 -6.77 -15.66 -15.86
CA ASP A 30 -5.52 -15.63 -15.06
C ASP A 30 -5.77 -15.71 -13.55
N PHE A 31 -7.01 -15.52 -13.10
CA PHE A 31 -7.40 -15.56 -11.68
C PHE A 31 -8.67 -16.41 -11.46
N PRO A 32 -8.52 -17.72 -11.18
CA PRO A 32 -9.66 -18.63 -11.10
C PRO A 32 -10.58 -18.29 -9.92
N PRO A 33 -11.91 -18.37 -10.08
CA PRO A 33 -12.84 -18.16 -8.98
C PRO A 33 -12.67 -19.24 -7.91
N ALA A 34 -12.86 -18.87 -6.65
CA ALA A 34 -12.90 -19.82 -5.54
C ALA A 34 -14.11 -20.75 -5.65
N LEU A 35 -15.20 -20.24 -6.23
CA LEU A 35 -16.45 -20.95 -6.42
C LEU A 35 -17.15 -20.47 -7.69
N SER A 36 -17.70 -21.38 -8.48
CA SER A 36 -18.56 -21.03 -9.62
C SER A 36 -19.99 -21.51 -9.36
N LEU A 37 -20.96 -20.60 -9.45
CA LEU A 37 -22.38 -20.86 -9.24
C LEU A 37 -23.20 -20.47 -10.46
N LEU A 38 -24.30 -21.19 -10.66
CA LEU A 38 -25.34 -20.85 -11.62
C LEU A 38 -26.56 -20.33 -10.83
N ALA A 39 -27.02 -19.12 -11.14
CA ALA A 39 -28.35 -18.67 -10.75
C ALA A 39 -29.37 -19.24 -11.76
N PRO A 40 -30.22 -20.22 -11.42
CA PRO A 40 -31.28 -20.67 -12.30
C PRO A 40 -32.46 -19.69 -12.31
N PHE A 41 -33.31 -19.79 -13.33
CA PHE A 41 -34.56 -19.06 -13.35
C PHE A 41 -35.57 -19.67 -12.37
N GLU A 42 -36.06 -18.87 -11.42
CA GLU A 42 -37.13 -19.24 -10.49
C GLU A 42 -38.21 -18.15 -10.45
N ALA A 43 -39.46 -18.52 -10.72
CA ALA A 43 -40.56 -17.55 -10.81
C ALA A 43 -41.11 -17.13 -9.44
N SER A 44 -40.82 -17.88 -8.37
CA SER A 44 -41.46 -17.70 -7.06
C SER A 44 -40.46 -17.89 -5.92
N ILE A 45 -39.70 -16.83 -5.63
CA ILE A 45 -38.91 -16.71 -4.40
C ILE A 45 -39.62 -15.72 -3.49
N PHE A 46 -39.77 -16.12 -2.22
CA PHE A 46 -40.34 -15.29 -1.16
C PHE A 46 -39.25 -14.98 -0.16
N LEU A 47 -39.07 -13.70 0.17
CA LEU A 47 -38.14 -13.30 1.23
C LEU A 47 -38.84 -13.46 2.58
N ASP A 48 -38.58 -14.56 3.28
CA ASP A 48 -39.17 -14.88 4.58
C ASP A 48 -38.14 -15.29 5.66
N GLY A 49 -36.88 -15.43 5.27
CA GLY A 49 -35.76 -15.79 6.13
C GLY A 49 -35.59 -17.30 6.34
N PHE A 50 -36.27 -18.15 5.56
CA PHE A 50 -36.18 -19.60 5.65
C PHE A 50 -35.50 -20.22 4.41
N ASN A 51 -35.03 -21.47 4.54
CA ASN A 51 -34.32 -22.15 3.45
C ASN A 51 -35.21 -23.03 2.57
N SER A 52 -36.52 -23.12 2.84
CA SER A 52 -37.42 -24.08 2.19
C SER A 52 -37.50 -23.90 0.67
N GLU A 53 -37.39 -22.66 0.23
CA GLU A 53 -37.39 -22.24 -1.16
C GLU A 53 -36.07 -22.61 -1.86
N TRP A 54 -35.02 -22.90 -1.08
CA TRP A 54 -33.65 -23.06 -1.55
C TRP A 54 -33.14 -24.51 -1.54
N ASP A 55 -33.91 -25.44 -0.99
CA ASP A 55 -33.54 -26.85 -0.81
C ASP A 55 -33.31 -27.60 -2.14
N ASP A 56 -33.92 -27.14 -3.24
CA ASP A 56 -33.81 -27.75 -4.57
C ASP A 56 -32.64 -27.20 -5.41
N TYR A 57 -31.92 -26.19 -4.93
CA TYR A 57 -30.86 -25.51 -5.68
C TYR A 57 -29.46 -25.92 -5.22
N TYR A 58 -28.48 -25.78 -6.13
CA TYR A 58 -27.09 -26.06 -5.81
C TYR A 58 -26.54 -25.02 -4.84
N GLN A 59 -26.31 -25.43 -3.59
CA GLN A 59 -25.67 -24.59 -2.59
C GLN A 59 -24.15 -24.68 -2.74
N GLY A 60 -23.51 -23.52 -2.85
CA GLY A 60 -22.06 -23.40 -2.76
C GLY A 60 -21.62 -23.12 -1.34
N VAL A 61 -20.38 -23.48 -1.03
CA VAL A 61 -19.72 -23.06 0.22
C VAL A 61 -18.48 -22.29 -0.18
N ILE A 62 -18.37 -21.05 0.29
CA ILE A 62 -17.15 -20.24 0.20
C ILE A 62 -16.63 -20.02 1.61
N ASP A 63 -15.34 -20.22 1.81
CA ASP A 63 -14.69 -19.92 3.08
C ASP A 63 -14.26 -18.45 3.08
N VAL A 64 -14.69 -17.70 4.11
CA VAL A 64 -14.18 -16.35 4.38
C VAL A 64 -13.18 -16.39 5.52
N THR A 65 -12.21 -15.48 5.48
CA THR A 65 -11.12 -15.38 6.46
C THR A 65 -11.23 -14.06 7.21
N PRO A 66 -10.80 -14.01 8.48
CA PRO A 66 -10.85 -12.79 9.27
C PRO A 66 -9.88 -11.73 8.70
N PHE A 67 -10.30 -10.47 8.72
CA PHE A 67 -9.43 -9.32 8.50
C PHE A 67 -8.65 -9.08 9.78
N TYR A 68 -7.50 -9.74 9.92
CA TYR A 68 -6.62 -9.43 11.03
C TYR A 68 -5.90 -8.12 10.74
N GLU A 69 -6.28 -7.04 11.44
CA GLU A 69 -5.49 -5.79 11.45
C GLU A 69 -4.14 -5.95 12.18
N ASP A 70 -3.97 -7.01 13.00
CA ASP A 70 -2.81 -7.18 13.90
C ASP A 70 -2.43 -8.67 14.14
N ILE A 71 -2.00 -9.42 13.12
CA ILE A 71 -1.26 -10.68 13.42
C ILE A 71 0.18 -10.32 13.77
N THR A 72 0.40 -9.91 15.01
CA THR A 72 1.71 -10.03 15.64
C THR A 72 1.98 -11.52 15.92
N SER A 73 2.34 -12.24 14.86
CA SER A 73 3.35 -13.30 14.76
C SER A 73 3.49 -14.48 15.75
N ALA A 74 2.76 -14.58 16.85
CA ALA A 74 3.05 -15.58 17.86
C ALA A 74 2.25 -16.89 17.74
N SER A 75 1.28 -17.01 16.83
CA SER A 75 0.54 -18.27 16.64
C SER A 75 -0.12 -18.39 15.27
N ILE A 76 0.68 -18.47 14.21
CA ILE A 76 0.23 -19.00 12.91
C ILE A 76 0.10 -20.53 13.05
N GLU A 77 -0.91 -21.02 13.76
CA GLU A 77 -1.17 -22.48 13.76
C GLU A 77 -2.53 -22.89 13.20
N VAL A 78 -3.47 -21.99 12.97
CA VAL A 78 -4.70 -22.32 12.22
C VAL A 78 -5.22 -21.06 11.52
N VAL A 79 -5.21 -21.04 10.18
CA VAL A 79 -6.06 -20.09 9.45
C VAL A 79 -7.50 -20.50 9.74
N GLU A 80 -8.20 -19.69 10.53
CA GLU A 80 -9.61 -19.92 10.83
C GLU A 80 -10.43 -19.54 9.59
N PHE A 81 -11.27 -20.48 9.14
CA PHE A 81 -12.20 -20.28 8.03
C PHE A 81 -13.62 -20.25 8.56
N LEU A 82 -14.39 -19.26 8.11
CA LEU A 82 -15.83 -19.19 8.35
C LEU A 82 -16.56 -19.62 7.06
N PRO A 83 -17.18 -20.82 7.04
CA PRO A 83 -17.85 -21.29 5.84
C PRO A 83 -19.17 -20.53 5.66
N VAL A 84 -19.35 -19.89 4.51
CA VAL A 84 -20.59 -19.24 4.08
C VAL A 84 -21.26 -20.14 3.05
N THR A 85 -22.40 -20.71 3.41
CA THR A 85 -23.24 -21.46 2.46
C THR A 85 -24.07 -20.46 1.69
N ILE A 86 -23.91 -20.38 0.36
CA ILE A 86 -24.54 -19.36 -0.47
C ILE A 86 -25.20 -19.96 -1.70
N ASN A 87 -26.31 -19.35 -2.11
CA ASN A 87 -27.10 -19.76 -3.26
C ASN A 87 -27.69 -18.55 -3.95
N PHE A 88 -27.88 -18.66 -5.27
CA PHE A 88 -28.46 -17.61 -6.10
C PHE A 88 -29.52 -18.18 -7.01
N ALA A 89 -30.52 -17.37 -7.31
CA ALA A 89 -31.52 -17.65 -8.33
C ALA A 89 -31.99 -16.33 -8.92
N HIS A 90 -32.59 -16.33 -10.10
CA HIS A 90 -33.08 -15.10 -10.71
C HIS A 90 -34.49 -15.27 -11.27
N ASN A 91 -35.19 -14.16 -11.43
CA ASN A 91 -36.41 -14.13 -12.24
C ASN A 91 -36.25 -13.11 -13.37
N SER A 92 -37.36 -12.60 -13.92
CA SER A 92 -37.31 -11.61 -14.99
C SER A 92 -36.86 -10.21 -14.56
N THR A 93 -36.86 -9.92 -13.26
CA THR A 93 -36.61 -8.58 -12.72
C THR A 93 -35.59 -8.55 -11.60
N HIS A 94 -35.38 -9.64 -10.87
CA HIS A 94 -34.54 -9.67 -9.68
C HIS A 94 -33.56 -10.83 -9.67
N LEU A 95 -32.41 -10.58 -9.05
CA LEU A 95 -31.46 -11.56 -8.54
C LEU A 95 -31.81 -11.80 -7.07
N HIS A 96 -31.96 -13.06 -6.70
CA HIS A 96 -32.22 -13.50 -5.34
C HIS A 96 -30.98 -14.18 -4.81
N VAL A 97 -30.70 -13.98 -3.53
CA VAL A 97 -29.60 -14.60 -2.82
C VAL A 97 -30.08 -15.17 -1.50
N TYR A 98 -29.52 -16.33 -1.16
CA TYR A 98 -29.60 -16.92 0.17
C TYR A 98 -28.20 -17.15 0.70
N ALA A 99 -27.96 -16.79 1.95
CA ALA A 99 -26.74 -17.12 2.66
C ALA A 99 -27.03 -17.67 4.06
N PHE A 100 -26.32 -18.73 4.46
CA PHE A 100 -26.28 -19.23 5.82
C PHE A 100 -24.85 -19.18 6.34
N ILE A 101 -24.69 -18.57 7.51
CA ILE A 101 -23.38 -18.40 8.17
C ILE A 101 -23.49 -18.98 9.59
N PRO A 102 -22.72 -20.02 9.95
CA PRO A 102 -22.76 -20.60 11.27
C PRO A 102 -22.11 -19.68 12.31
N GLU A 103 -22.63 -19.68 13.54
CA GLU A 103 -22.08 -18.89 14.66
C GLU A 103 -20.84 -19.57 15.30
N THR A 104 -19.95 -20.17 14.51
CA THR A 104 -18.77 -20.90 15.02
C THR A 104 -17.71 -19.98 15.62
N HIS A 105 -17.60 -18.75 15.12
CA HIS A 105 -16.60 -17.75 15.54
C HIS A 105 -17.23 -16.56 16.27
N GLY A 106 -18.53 -16.61 16.54
CA GLY A 106 -19.26 -15.53 17.19
C GLY A 106 -20.62 -15.29 16.56
N ILE A 107 -21.33 -14.31 17.11
CA ILE A 107 -22.64 -13.90 16.64
C ILE A 107 -22.49 -13.24 15.26
N ILE A 108 -23.22 -13.73 14.26
CA ILE A 108 -23.23 -13.10 12.93
C ILE A 108 -24.23 -11.94 12.94
N ASN A 109 -23.73 -10.73 12.69
CA ASN A 109 -24.49 -9.49 12.75
C ASN A 109 -24.79 -8.89 11.38
N GLY A 110 -24.07 -9.29 10.33
CA GLY A 110 -24.36 -8.85 8.98
C GLY A 110 -23.51 -9.55 7.93
N ILE A 111 -23.92 -9.40 6.68
CA ILE A 111 -23.20 -9.82 5.47
C ILE A 111 -23.28 -8.69 4.46
N LEU A 112 -22.22 -8.52 3.67
CA LEU A 112 -22.21 -7.65 2.50
C LEU A 112 -21.80 -8.48 1.30
N LEU A 113 -22.57 -8.33 0.22
CA LEU A 113 -22.32 -8.94 -1.07
C LEU A 113 -21.95 -7.82 -2.03
N HIS A 114 -20.75 -7.89 -2.59
CA HIS A 114 -20.24 -6.94 -3.56
C HIS A 114 -20.21 -7.61 -4.94
N PHE A 115 -20.92 -7.03 -5.89
CA PHE A 115 -21.04 -7.46 -7.27
C PHE A 115 -20.13 -6.60 -8.16
N PHE A 116 -19.16 -7.24 -8.81
CA PHE A 116 -18.13 -6.55 -9.59
C PHE A 116 -17.69 -7.37 -10.81
N GLY A 117 -16.71 -6.86 -11.55
CA GLY A 117 -16.08 -7.59 -12.66
C GLY A 117 -16.75 -7.35 -14.01
N LYS A 118 -17.61 -6.34 -14.12
CA LYS A 118 -18.09 -5.78 -15.40
C LYS A 118 -17.91 -4.27 -15.35
N GLU A 119 -17.46 -3.69 -16.46
CA GLU A 119 -17.24 -2.24 -16.56
C GLU A 119 -18.49 -1.45 -16.15
N GLY A 120 -18.35 -0.58 -15.15
CA GLY A 120 -19.43 0.25 -14.63
C GLY A 120 -20.43 -0.45 -13.72
N MET A 121 -20.15 -1.68 -13.29
CA MET A 121 -20.96 -2.42 -12.32
C MET A 121 -20.12 -2.74 -11.07
N GLU A 122 -20.25 -1.92 -10.03
CA GLU A 122 -19.53 -2.00 -8.75
C GLU A 122 -20.51 -1.65 -7.63
N ASP A 123 -21.37 -2.61 -7.32
CA ASP A 123 -22.64 -2.44 -6.63
C ASP A 123 -22.86 -3.62 -5.66
N GLY A 124 -23.81 -3.55 -4.74
CA GLY A 124 -23.87 -4.49 -3.64
C GLY A 124 -25.10 -4.38 -2.76
N MET A 125 -25.15 -5.28 -1.79
CA MET A 125 -26.14 -5.20 -0.72
C MET A 125 -25.52 -5.55 0.62
N GLN A 126 -25.75 -4.72 1.62
CA GLN A 126 -25.41 -4.98 3.01
C GLN A 126 -26.67 -5.38 3.78
N MET A 127 -26.71 -6.60 4.30
CA MET A 127 -27.82 -7.13 5.07
C MET A 127 -27.47 -7.18 6.56
N ASP A 128 -28.24 -6.46 7.37
CA ASP A 128 -28.03 -6.31 8.82
C ASP A 128 -28.99 -7.23 9.60
N ALA A 129 -28.43 -8.21 10.32
CA ALA A 129 -29.18 -9.18 11.10
C ALA A 129 -29.62 -8.68 12.49
N ILE A 130 -29.12 -7.51 12.92
CA ILE A 130 -29.51 -6.88 14.19
C ILE A 130 -30.82 -6.12 13.99
N TYR A 131 -30.90 -5.34 12.91
CA TYR A 131 -32.03 -4.45 12.64
C TYR A 131 -33.00 -4.98 11.58
N ASP A 132 -32.68 -6.11 10.93
CA ASP A 132 -33.44 -6.66 9.82
C ASP A 132 -33.64 -5.63 8.69
N THR A 133 -32.53 -4.95 8.37
CA THR A 133 -32.46 -3.90 7.35
C THR A 133 -31.51 -4.31 6.23
N VAL A 134 -31.72 -3.76 5.05
CA VAL A 134 -30.77 -3.81 3.96
C VAL A 134 -30.35 -2.40 3.60
N LEU A 135 -29.08 -2.24 3.25
CA LEU A 135 -28.56 -1.04 2.61
C LEU A 135 -28.11 -1.44 1.20
N ASP A 136 -28.61 -0.69 0.22
CA ASP A 136 -28.12 -0.76 -1.14
C ASP A 136 -26.84 0.07 -1.27
N VAL A 137 -25.78 -0.54 -1.76
CA VAL A 137 -24.43 0.06 -1.68
C VAL A 137 -23.71 0.02 -3.01
N ALA A 138 -22.99 1.10 -3.32
CA ALA A 138 -22.12 1.18 -4.49
C ALA A 138 -20.72 1.69 -4.11
N TRP A 139 -19.75 1.41 -4.97
CA TRP A 139 -18.36 1.83 -4.78
C TRP A 139 -18.03 3.02 -5.69
N PRO A 140 -17.31 4.04 -5.19
CA PRO A 140 -17.08 5.31 -5.90
C PRO A 140 -16.25 5.17 -7.16
N ASP A 141 -15.30 4.24 -7.25
CA ASP A 141 -14.52 3.95 -8.47
C ASP A 141 -13.95 2.52 -8.45
N ASP A 142 -13.65 2.00 -9.64
CA ASP A 142 -13.19 0.63 -9.90
C ASP A 142 -11.70 0.38 -9.52
N GLY A 143 -11.17 1.15 -8.56
CA GLY A 143 -9.74 1.09 -8.21
C GLY A 143 -9.28 1.86 -6.97
N VAL A 144 -10.16 2.57 -6.26
CA VAL A 144 -9.82 3.22 -4.98
C VAL A 144 -10.62 2.54 -3.88
N TYR A 145 -9.92 2.00 -2.87
CA TYR A 145 -10.49 1.33 -1.69
C TYR A 145 -11.24 2.30 -0.77
N GLU A 146 -12.24 2.99 -1.29
CA GLU A 146 -13.18 3.72 -0.45
C GLU A 146 -14.25 2.74 0.07
N PRO A 147 -14.71 2.92 1.31
CA PRO A 147 -15.79 2.10 1.84
C PRO A 147 -17.06 2.29 1.01
N PRO A 148 -17.87 1.22 0.83
CA PRO A 148 -19.14 1.31 0.12
C PRO A 148 -19.99 2.44 0.70
N GLN A 149 -20.66 3.18 -0.19
CA GLN A 149 -21.60 4.21 0.21
C GLN A 149 -23.01 3.78 -0.20
N PRO A 150 -24.05 4.31 0.47
CA PRO A 150 -25.42 4.18 -0.01
C PRO A 150 -25.50 4.57 -1.49
N ASP A 151 -26.17 3.74 -2.28
CA ASP A 151 -26.27 3.92 -3.73
C ASP A 151 -26.78 5.32 -4.13
N GLU A 152 -27.69 5.90 -3.33
CA GLU A 152 -28.22 7.25 -3.59
C GLU A 152 -27.17 8.37 -3.50
N HIS A 153 -26.01 8.12 -2.88
CA HIS A 153 -24.89 9.07 -2.87
C HIS A 153 -24.28 9.26 -4.26
N PHE A 154 -24.40 8.26 -5.13
CA PHE A 154 -23.96 8.34 -6.52
C PHE A 154 -25.06 8.79 -7.48
N GLY A 155 -26.26 9.04 -6.95
CA GLY A 155 -27.45 9.34 -7.74
C GLY A 155 -28.29 8.11 -8.10
N GLY A 156 -27.95 6.97 -7.47
CA GLY A 156 -28.62 5.69 -7.50
C GLY A 156 -30.02 5.65 -6.86
N THR A 157 -30.62 4.46 -6.80
CA THR A 157 -31.88 4.22 -6.09
C THR A 157 -31.85 2.91 -5.33
N GLN A 158 -32.27 2.93 -4.05
CA GLN A 158 -32.50 1.71 -3.26
C GLN A 158 -33.36 0.68 -4.01
N ASP A 159 -32.72 -0.38 -4.49
CA ASP A 159 -33.34 -1.47 -5.26
C ASP A 159 -33.11 -2.86 -4.63
N ALA A 160 -32.41 -2.89 -3.51
CA ALA A 160 -32.23 -4.07 -2.67
C ALA A 160 -33.36 -4.20 -1.61
N ALA A 161 -33.78 -5.44 -1.35
CA ALA A 161 -34.61 -5.82 -0.20
C ALA A 161 -34.03 -7.07 0.45
N ALA A 162 -34.12 -7.20 1.77
CA ALA A 162 -33.64 -8.39 2.47
C ALA A 162 -34.53 -8.80 3.64
N LYS A 163 -34.36 -10.05 4.06
CA LYS A 163 -34.91 -10.61 5.27
C LYS A 163 -33.85 -11.42 5.99
N THR A 164 -33.77 -11.27 7.30
CA THR A 164 -32.82 -12.00 8.14
C THR A 164 -33.54 -12.86 9.17
N PHE A 165 -33.01 -14.04 9.41
CA PHE A 165 -33.48 -14.92 10.48
C PHE A 165 -32.30 -15.43 11.28
N LYS A 166 -32.30 -15.16 12.58
CA LYS A 166 -31.21 -15.52 13.47
C LYS A 166 -31.57 -16.68 14.37
N MET A 167 -30.80 -17.76 14.29
CA MET A 167 -30.90 -18.91 15.19
C MET A 167 -29.71 -18.92 16.14
N ILE A 168 -29.92 -18.35 17.33
CA ILE A 168 -28.88 -18.22 18.37
C ILE A 168 -28.23 -19.58 18.66
N GLY A 169 -26.90 -19.63 18.56
CA GLY A 169 -26.08 -20.82 18.77
C GLY A 169 -26.02 -21.79 17.59
N VAL A 170 -26.63 -21.42 16.44
CA VAL A 170 -26.61 -22.19 15.20
C VAL A 170 -25.99 -21.38 14.08
N GLY A 171 -26.56 -20.22 13.77
CA GLY A 171 -26.19 -19.44 12.60
C GLY A 171 -27.21 -18.35 12.27
N THR A 172 -26.88 -17.54 11.27
CA THR A 172 -27.78 -16.52 10.72
C THR A 172 -28.07 -16.83 9.27
N TYR A 173 -29.35 -16.72 8.91
CA TYR A 173 -29.86 -16.83 7.55
C TYR A 173 -30.10 -15.42 7.01
N PHE A 174 -29.67 -15.22 5.78
CA PHE A 174 -29.87 -13.99 5.02
C PHE A 174 -30.55 -14.35 3.71
N GLU A 175 -31.63 -13.65 3.41
CA GLU A 175 -32.24 -13.67 2.09
C GLU A 175 -32.27 -12.25 1.55
N GLY A 176 -31.79 -12.08 0.32
CA GLY A 176 -31.73 -10.80 -0.35
C GLY A 176 -32.34 -10.88 -1.74
N THR A 177 -32.82 -9.75 -2.23
CA THR A 177 -33.19 -9.56 -3.62
C THR A 177 -32.70 -8.20 -4.10
N LYS A 178 -32.30 -8.11 -5.35
CA LYS A 178 -31.84 -6.87 -6.00
C LYS A 178 -32.27 -6.86 -7.45
N LEU A 179 -32.56 -5.69 -8.03
CA LEU A 179 -32.98 -5.63 -9.42
C LEU A 179 -31.81 -6.02 -10.32
N ILE A 180 -32.08 -6.89 -11.30
CA ILE A 180 -31.09 -7.33 -12.29
C ILE A 180 -30.83 -6.28 -13.36
N ASN A 181 -31.73 -5.31 -13.50
CA ASN A 181 -31.65 -4.17 -14.39
C ASN A 181 -32.55 -3.05 -13.82
N SER A 182 -32.07 -2.31 -12.83
CA SER A 182 -32.77 -1.13 -12.31
C SER A 182 -32.88 0.00 -13.35
N GLY A 183 -31.88 0.09 -14.23
CA GLY A 183 -31.69 1.18 -15.19
C GLY A 183 -30.97 2.39 -14.61
N ASP A 184 -30.46 2.31 -13.37
CA ASP A 184 -29.64 3.36 -12.78
C ASP A 184 -28.16 3.17 -13.16
N VAL A 185 -27.68 4.02 -14.06
CA VAL A 185 -26.29 3.96 -14.52
C VAL A 185 -25.35 4.69 -13.56
N MET A 186 -25.89 5.59 -12.74
CA MET A 186 -25.10 6.40 -11.81
C MET A 186 -24.83 5.65 -10.51
N GLY A 187 -25.77 4.80 -10.09
CA GLY A 187 -25.60 3.87 -8.97
C GLY A 187 -24.68 2.68 -9.23
N LYS A 188 -24.20 2.54 -10.48
CA LYS A 188 -23.40 1.40 -10.93
C LYS A 188 -24.15 0.06 -10.81
N ASP A 189 -25.47 0.12 -10.92
CA ASP A 189 -26.34 -1.02 -10.67
C ASP A 189 -26.00 -2.21 -11.58
N ILE A 190 -26.23 -3.40 -11.04
CA ILE A 190 -26.09 -4.61 -11.85
C ILE A 190 -27.03 -4.57 -13.06
N ALA A 191 -26.47 -4.86 -14.23
CA ALA A 191 -27.23 -5.04 -15.48
C ALA A 191 -26.90 -6.41 -16.06
N LEU A 192 -27.72 -7.41 -15.71
CA LEU A 192 -27.51 -8.81 -16.08
C LEU A 192 -28.60 -9.32 -17.02
N GLY A 193 -28.18 -10.04 -18.05
CA GLY A 193 -29.01 -10.82 -18.95
C GLY A 193 -28.89 -12.32 -18.70
N TRP A 194 -29.73 -13.08 -19.41
CA TRP A 194 -29.50 -14.53 -19.52
C TRP A 194 -28.20 -14.78 -20.29
N GLY A 195 -27.30 -15.59 -19.73
CA GLY A 195 -25.97 -15.85 -20.26
C GLY A 195 -24.89 -14.90 -19.76
N ASP A 196 -25.23 -13.90 -18.94
CA ASP A 196 -24.24 -13.03 -18.32
C ASP A 196 -23.55 -13.74 -17.15
N ALA A 197 -22.39 -13.22 -16.74
CA ALA A 197 -21.75 -13.58 -15.48
C ALA A 197 -21.38 -12.31 -14.70
N ILE A 198 -21.26 -12.43 -13.38
CA ILE A 198 -20.73 -11.38 -12.50
C ILE A 198 -19.82 -12.01 -11.42
N ALA A 199 -18.87 -11.26 -10.89
CA ALA A 199 -18.09 -11.67 -9.72
C ALA A 199 -18.81 -11.26 -8.44
N VAL A 200 -18.72 -12.07 -7.39
CA VAL A 200 -19.29 -11.76 -6.08
C VAL A 200 -18.25 -11.93 -4.99
N GLU A 201 -18.04 -10.89 -4.21
CA GLU A 201 -17.23 -10.86 -2.99
C GLU A 201 -18.16 -10.93 -1.77
N VAL A 202 -17.72 -11.65 -0.74
CA VAL A 202 -18.51 -11.89 0.47
C VAL A 202 -17.76 -11.35 1.69
N LEU A 203 -18.37 -10.39 2.38
CA LEU A 203 -17.86 -9.76 3.61
C LEU A 203 -18.83 -10.04 4.77
N VAL A 204 -18.30 -10.27 5.98
CA VAL A 204 -19.11 -10.68 7.14
C VAL A 204 -18.73 -9.91 8.39
N TRP A 205 -19.73 -9.56 9.20
CA TRP A 205 -19.59 -8.97 10.54
C TRP A 205 -19.83 -10.04 11.61
N VAL A 206 -18.76 -10.46 12.28
CA VAL A 206 -18.78 -11.44 13.36
C VAL A 206 -18.53 -10.72 14.68
N GLY A 207 -19.54 -10.63 15.53
CA GLY A 207 -19.47 -9.97 16.84
C GLY A 207 -19.45 -8.43 16.79
N THR A 208 -19.26 -7.84 15.62
CA THR A 208 -19.19 -6.39 15.35
C THR A 208 -20.50 -5.87 14.75
N GLN A 209 -20.77 -4.56 14.83
CA GLN A 209 -22.03 -3.99 14.30
C GLN A 209 -21.85 -3.40 12.89
N PRO A 210 -22.67 -3.78 11.90
CA PRO A 210 -22.53 -3.30 10.51
C PRO A 210 -22.61 -1.79 10.31
N ASN A 211 -23.25 -1.07 11.23
CA ASN A 211 -23.42 0.39 11.15
C ASN A 211 -22.38 1.19 11.96
N LEU A 212 -21.49 0.52 12.70
CA LEU A 212 -20.49 1.17 13.56
C LEU A 212 -19.05 0.80 13.17
N GLU A 213 -18.86 -0.40 12.64
CA GLU A 213 -17.55 -1.00 12.39
C GLU A 213 -17.55 -1.61 10.98
N GLY A 214 -16.37 -1.71 10.36
CA GLY A 214 -16.21 -2.43 9.10
C GLY A 214 -16.45 -3.93 9.27
N PRO A 215 -16.64 -4.68 8.16
CA PRO A 215 -16.64 -6.14 8.24
C PRO A 215 -15.30 -6.58 8.80
N ASN A 216 -15.26 -7.67 9.55
CA ASN A 216 -14.04 -8.22 10.15
C ASN A 216 -13.69 -9.60 9.60
N TRP A 217 -14.43 -10.06 8.59
CA TRP A 217 -14.17 -11.26 7.81
C TRP A 217 -14.52 -10.98 6.34
N GLY A 218 -13.79 -11.59 5.41
CA GLY A 218 -14.10 -11.48 3.99
C GLY A 218 -13.48 -12.58 3.15
N SER A 219 -13.89 -12.64 1.88
CA SER A 219 -13.30 -13.53 0.89
C SER A 219 -11.94 -13.01 0.41
N ILE A 220 -11.07 -12.57 1.33
CA ILE A 220 -9.68 -12.18 1.05
C ILE A 220 -8.80 -13.14 1.83
N SER A 221 -8.10 -14.04 1.13
CA SER A 221 -7.19 -15.02 1.73
C SER A 221 -5.75 -14.53 1.77
N PRO A 222 -4.88 -15.13 2.60
CA PRO A 222 -3.44 -14.86 2.58
C PRO A 222 -2.80 -15.07 1.21
N ASP A 223 -3.36 -15.97 0.39
CA ASP A 223 -2.88 -16.30 -0.95
C ASP A 223 -3.47 -15.38 -2.04
N GLY A 224 -4.37 -14.47 -1.67
CA GLY A 224 -5.00 -13.49 -2.57
C GLY A 224 -6.51 -13.36 -2.41
N PHE A 225 -7.10 -12.60 -3.32
CA PHE A 225 -8.52 -12.31 -3.38
C PHE A 225 -9.35 -13.57 -3.74
N ASN A 226 -10.44 -13.86 -3.05
CA ASN A 226 -11.36 -14.95 -3.40
C ASN A 226 -12.68 -14.34 -3.85
N TYR A 227 -13.26 -14.90 -4.91
CA TYR A 227 -14.56 -14.47 -5.40
C TYR A 227 -15.38 -15.65 -5.91
N ILE A 228 -16.70 -15.45 -5.94
CA ILE A 228 -17.64 -16.34 -6.59
C ILE A 228 -17.86 -15.85 -8.02
N ARG A 229 -17.67 -16.72 -9.01
CA ARG A 229 -18.20 -16.48 -10.34
C ARG A 229 -19.68 -16.88 -10.36
N LEU A 230 -20.57 -15.93 -10.61
CA LEU A 230 -22.00 -16.16 -10.69
C LEU A 230 -22.47 -16.05 -12.14
N ASP A 231 -22.87 -17.17 -12.74
CA ASP A 231 -23.46 -17.20 -14.08
C ASP A 231 -25.01 -17.10 -14.01
N ILE A 232 -25.65 -16.35 -14.91
CA ILE A 232 -27.10 -16.12 -14.92
C ILE A 232 -27.79 -16.99 -15.98
N GLY A 233 -28.52 -18.01 -15.53
CA GLY A 233 -29.42 -18.82 -16.36
C GLY A 233 -28.75 -19.79 -17.36
N ALA A 234 -27.45 -19.66 -17.61
CA ALA A 234 -26.64 -20.60 -18.39
C ALA A 234 -25.23 -20.70 -17.81
N ASN A 235 -24.63 -21.90 -17.84
CA ASN A 235 -23.24 -22.09 -17.41
C ASN A 235 -22.26 -21.40 -18.38
N GLN A 236 -21.12 -20.94 -17.87
CA GLN A 236 -20.09 -20.25 -18.65
C GLN A 236 -20.64 -18.98 -19.28
N GLY A 237 -21.18 -18.09 -18.45
CA GLY A 237 -21.60 -16.77 -18.92
C GLY A 237 -20.43 -15.95 -19.46
N ASP A 238 -20.67 -14.67 -19.71
CA ASP A 238 -19.66 -13.78 -20.28
C ASP A 238 -18.34 -13.71 -19.48
N LEU A 239 -17.30 -13.16 -20.13
CA LEU A 239 -16.00 -12.92 -19.49
C LEU A 239 -16.15 -11.84 -18.42
N LEU A 240 -15.45 -12.05 -17.30
CA LEU A 240 -15.32 -11.06 -16.24
C LEU A 240 -14.02 -10.28 -16.43
N ASP A 241 -14.09 -8.99 -16.16
CA ASP A 241 -12.94 -8.08 -16.13
C ASP A 241 -12.67 -7.70 -14.67
N ILE A 242 -11.89 -8.54 -13.98
CA ILE A 242 -11.60 -8.35 -12.56
C ILE A 242 -10.29 -7.60 -12.43
N LYS A 243 -10.36 -6.38 -11.90
CA LYS A 243 -9.20 -5.61 -11.48
C LYS A 243 -8.68 -6.16 -10.16
N VAL A 244 -7.82 -7.17 -10.24
CA VAL A 244 -7.10 -7.64 -9.05
C VAL A 244 -6.06 -6.57 -8.69
N PRO A 245 -6.01 -6.12 -7.43
CA PRO A 245 -4.91 -5.29 -6.95
C PRO A 245 -3.62 -6.05 -7.24
N GLN A 246 -2.78 -5.52 -8.12
CA GLN A 246 -1.48 -6.14 -8.34
C GLN A 246 -0.78 -6.13 -6.99
N LYS A 247 -0.38 -7.32 -6.52
CA LYS A 247 0.66 -7.40 -5.51
C LYS A 247 1.83 -6.62 -6.08
N ILE A 248 2.12 -5.46 -5.49
CA ILE A 248 3.26 -4.66 -5.90
C ILE A 248 4.46 -5.59 -5.71
N GLU A 249 5.08 -6.02 -6.81
CA GLU A 249 6.32 -6.78 -6.74
C GLU A 249 7.39 -5.83 -6.21
N GLN A 250 7.49 -5.79 -4.89
CA GLN A 250 8.58 -5.15 -4.19
C GLN A 250 9.86 -5.85 -4.64
N HIS A 251 10.74 -5.10 -5.27
CA HIS A 251 12.05 -5.60 -5.65
C HIS A 251 13.11 -4.57 -5.27
N TRP A 252 14.32 -5.07 -5.12
CA TRP A 252 15.47 -4.29 -4.71
C TRP A 252 16.24 -3.80 -5.93
N VAL A 253 16.69 -2.56 -5.87
CA VAL A 253 17.58 -1.97 -6.87
C VAL A 253 18.87 -1.55 -6.18
N ILE A 254 20.00 -1.96 -6.73
CA ILE A 254 21.31 -1.51 -6.23
C ILE A 254 21.48 -0.02 -6.52
N GLY A 255 21.68 0.74 -5.46
CA GLY A 255 21.90 2.17 -5.48
C GLY A 255 23.37 2.55 -5.63
N GLU A 256 23.70 3.73 -5.11
CA GLU A 256 25.06 4.22 -5.10
C GLU A 256 25.88 3.53 -3.99
N GLU A 257 27.17 3.30 -4.26
CA GLU A 257 28.10 2.84 -3.22
C GLU A 257 28.49 4.02 -2.33
N TYR A 258 28.29 3.85 -1.04
CA TYR A 258 28.79 4.73 0.01
C TYR A 258 30.11 4.19 0.56
N GLU A 259 30.93 5.09 1.09
CA GLU A 259 32.16 4.78 1.79
C GLU A 259 32.01 5.28 3.22
N ALA A 260 32.23 4.38 4.17
CA ALA A 260 32.31 4.72 5.58
C ALA A 260 33.79 4.92 5.93
N GLU A 261 34.19 6.17 6.19
CA GLU A 261 35.57 6.50 6.50
C GLU A 261 36.00 5.96 7.88
N TYR A 262 37.26 5.54 8.00
CA TYR A 262 37.83 5.22 9.31
C TYR A 262 38.23 6.50 10.05
N ILE A 263 37.57 6.76 11.18
CA ILE A 263 37.88 7.89 12.06
C ILE A 263 38.03 7.38 13.48
N SER A 264 39.21 7.56 14.08
CA SER A 264 39.55 7.01 15.41
C SER A 264 38.88 7.73 16.59
N THR A 265 37.79 8.45 16.36
CA THR A 265 37.09 9.27 17.36
C THR A 265 35.68 8.77 17.53
N THR A 266 35.25 8.62 18.78
CA THR A 266 33.86 8.32 19.13
C THR A 266 33.06 9.61 19.27
N ILE A 267 31.79 9.58 18.88
CA ILE A 267 30.84 10.68 19.03
C ILE A 267 29.86 10.47 20.18
N THR A 268 29.14 11.52 20.54
CA THR A 268 28.00 11.39 21.44
C THR A 268 26.74 11.21 20.61
N ILE A 269 26.07 10.06 20.71
CA ILE A 269 24.78 9.84 20.05
C ILE A 269 23.70 10.67 20.75
N ASP A 270 23.46 11.88 20.25
CA ASP A 270 22.49 12.81 20.80
C ASP A 270 21.51 13.35 19.74
N GLY A 271 21.63 12.88 18.50
CA GLY A 271 20.77 13.27 17.39
C GLY A 271 21.06 14.67 16.89
N HIS A 272 22.25 15.22 17.14
CA HIS A 272 22.70 16.52 16.63
C HIS A 272 23.91 16.37 15.70
N ASP A 273 23.95 17.17 14.63
CA ASP A 273 25.12 17.26 13.73
C ASP A 273 26.24 18.18 14.28
N THR A 274 26.32 18.33 15.61
CA THR A 274 27.23 19.30 16.25
C THR A 274 28.63 18.76 16.55
N ASP A 275 28.80 17.44 16.58
CA ASP A 275 30.11 16.84 16.72
C ASP A 275 30.98 17.18 15.51
N SER A 276 32.19 17.68 15.76
CA SER A 276 33.04 18.24 14.70
C SER A 276 33.45 17.21 13.65
N VAL A 277 33.39 15.91 13.98
CA VAL A 277 33.70 14.84 13.03
C VAL A 277 32.75 14.83 11.84
N TRP A 278 31.47 15.18 12.02
CA TRP A 278 30.49 15.20 10.94
C TRP A 278 30.79 16.23 9.85
N ALA A 279 31.66 17.21 10.13
CA ALA A 279 32.11 18.18 9.14
C ALA A 279 33.13 17.60 8.14
N ASP A 280 33.83 16.53 8.54
CA ASP A 280 34.89 15.91 7.75
C ASP A 280 34.40 14.65 7.01
N VAL A 281 33.27 14.06 7.43
CA VAL A 281 32.67 12.87 6.80
C VAL A 281 31.94 13.23 5.50
N ILE A 282 32.09 12.38 4.47
CA ILE A 282 31.37 12.49 3.20
C ILE A 282 29.85 12.56 3.39
N GLU A 283 29.25 13.48 2.65
CA GLU A 283 27.80 13.71 2.61
C GLU A 283 27.20 13.15 1.32
N TYR A 284 26.29 12.19 1.46
CA TYR A 284 25.52 11.63 0.36
C TYR A 284 24.12 12.27 0.37
N ASN A 285 23.80 13.03 -0.67
CA ASN A 285 22.49 13.67 -0.79
C ASN A 285 21.40 12.64 -1.10
N LEU A 286 20.22 12.84 -0.51
CA LEU A 286 19.07 11.94 -0.62
C LEU A 286 17.87 12.68 -1.20
N SER A 287 17.11 11.98 -2.04
CA SER A 287 15.82 12.44 -2.58
C SER A 287 14.82 11.30 -2.54
N LEU A 288 14.00 11.27 -1.49
CA LEU A 288 13.03 10.20 -1.21
C LEU A 288 11.69 10.52 -1.86
N SER A 289 11.05 9.51 -2.43
CA SER A 289 9.73 9.64 -3.05
C SER A 289 8.67 9.06 -2.12
N GLY A 290 7.55 9.76 -2.00
CA GLY A 290 6.44 9.34 -1.16
C GLY A 290 5.45 8.43 -1.88
N TYR A 291 4.94 7.43 -1.19
CA TYR A 291 3.99 6.45 -1.69
C TYR A 291 2.96 6.12 -0.62
N ASP A 292 1.71 6.04 -1.06
CA ASP A 292 0.60 5.63 -0.24
C ASP A 292 0.26 4.18 -0.53
N PHE A 293 0.58 3.31 0.43
CA PHE A 293 0.29 1.89 0.32
C PHE A 293 -1.21 1.56 0.29
N ASN A 294 -2.09 2.49 0.67
CA ASN A 294 -3.54 2.25 0.67
C ASN A 294 -4.15 2.53 -0.70
N THR A 295 -3.75 3.64 -1.31
CA THR A 295 -4.24 4.03 -2.62
C THR A 295 -3.42 3.38 -3.74
N GLY A 296 -2.23 2.87 -3.41
CA GLY A 296 -1.29 2.37 -4.40
C GLY A 296 -0.65 3.47 -5.25
N GLU A 297 -0.79 4.72 -4.83
CA GLU A 297 -0.38 5.90 -5.58
C GLU A 297 0.89 6.55 -5.02
N TRP A 298 1.65 7.18 -5.90
CA TRP A 298 2.79 8.00 -5.51
C TRP A 298 2.33 9.41 -5.19
N PHE A 299 2.87 10.01 -4.11
CA PHE A 299 2.60 11.41 -3.79
C PHE A 299 3.07 12.32 -4.93
N SER A 300 2.14 13.13 -5.45
CA SER A 300 2.42 13.99 -6.59
C SER A 300 3.28 15.18 -6.16
N GLY A 301 4.57 15.15 -6.49
CA GLY A 301 5.46 16.31 -6.32
C GLY A 301 6.11 16.45 -4.95
N ASP A 302 5.80 15.57 -3.99
CA ASP A 302 6.43 15.57 -2.67
C ASP A 302 7.62 14.61 -2.67
N LYS A 303 8.81 15.21 -2.80
CA LYS A 303 10.05 14.55 -2.44
C LYS A 303 10.56 15.10 -1.12
N ILE A 304 11.04 14.20 -0.27
CA ILE A 304 11.80 14.60 0.90
C ILE A 304 13.27 14.64 0.50
N GLU A 305 13.88 15.81 0.67
CA GLU A 305 15.31 15.99 0.46
C GLU A 305 16.05 15.84 1.79
N GLY A 306 17.26 15.32 1.74
CA GLY A 306 18.07 15.07 2.91
C GLY A 306 19.51 14.69 2.58
N PHE A 307 20.22 14.19 3.58
CA PHE A 307 21.52 13.55 3.40
C PHE A 307 21.75 12.43 4.41
N ILE A 308 22.72 11.58 4.08
CA ILE A 308 23.30 10.59 4.99
C ILE A 308 24.82 10.75 5.03
N LYS A 309 25.41 10.56 6.23
CA LYS A 309 26.84 10.48 6.47
C LYS A 309 27.13 9.21 7.25
N ILE A 310 28.21 8.52 6.90
CA ILE A 310 28.59 7.25 7.53
C ILE A 310 30.09 7.25 7.78
N PHE A 311 30.51 6.87 8.98
CA PHE A 311 31.91 6.58 9.29
C PHE A 311 32.02 5.42 10.28
N HIS A 312 33.21 4.94 10.57
CA HIS A 312 33.45 3.93 11.61
C HIS A 312 34.76 4.17 12.35
N ASP A 313 34.86 3.68 13.59
CA ASP A 313 36.08 3.76 14.41
C ASP A 313 36.81 2.41 14.53
N GLY A 314 36.34 1.40 13.77
CA GLY A 314 36.83 0.02 13.80
C GLY A 314 36.23 -0.84 14.92
N THR A 315 35.45 -0.24 15.83
CA THR A 315 34.63 -0.94 16.83
C THR A 315 33.14 -0.80 16.50
N ASN A 316 32.69 0.40 16.16
CA ASN A 316 31.33 0.72 15.75
C ASN A 316 31.35 1.43 14.40
N PHE A 317 30.25 1.35 13.67
CA PHE A 317 29.93 2.32 12.64
C PHE A 317 28.89 3.31 13.16
N TYR A 318 28.86 4.48 12.52
CA TYR A 318 28.06 5.62 12.93
C TYR A 318 27.33 6.17 11.70
N VAL A 319 26.06 6.52 11.87
CA VAL A 319 25.22 7.10 10.82
C VAL A 319 24.61 8.39 11.33
N LEU A 320 24.72 9.45 10.54
CA LEU A 320 23.93 10.66 10.67
C LEU A 320 23.01 10.75 9.46
N PHE A 321 21.71 10.82 9.71
CA PHE A 321 20.66 10.86 8.70
C PHE A 321 19.79 12.09 8.93
N LYS A 322 19.72 12.98 7.95
CA LYS A 322 19.00 14.24 8.06
C LYS A 322 18.00 14.36 6.92
N ILE A 323 16.74 14.58 7.25
CA ILE A 323 15.69 14.76 6.24
C ILE A 323 14.84 15.98 6.55
N TYR A 324 14.29 16.59 5.50
CA TYR A 324 13.34 17.69 5.64
C TYR A 324 12.05 17.20 6.28
N ASP A 325 11.76 17.72 7.47
CA ASP A 325 10.58 17.36 8.25
C ASP A 325 10.17 18.57 9.11
N VAL A 326 8.98 19.11 8.85
CA VAL A 326 8.49 20.36 9.47
C VAL A 326 7.61 20.11 10.68
N THR A 327 7.19 18.87 10.89
CA THR A 327 6.16 18.47 11.84
C THR A 327 6.72 17.34 12.67
N MET A 328 6.99 17.60 13.96
CA MET A 328 7.31 16.51 14.87
C MET A 328 6.01 15.77 15.17
N ASN A 329 5.89 14.56 14.63
CA ASN A 329 4.78 13.66 14.88
C ASN A 329 5.25 12.46 15.70
N GLU A 330 4.39 11.95 16.59
CA GLU A 330 4.72 10.75 17.37
C GLU A 330 4.82 9.47 16.54
N ARG A 331 4.35 9.54 15.29
CA ARG A 331 4.34 8.46 14.31
C ARG A 331 5.47 8.54 13.30
N ASP A 332 6.32 9.56 13.43
CA ASP A 332 7.51 9.70 12.62
C ASP A 332 8.53 8.64 13.04
N ASP A 333 9.06 7.93 12.06
CA ASP A 333 10.04 6.88 12.29
C ASP A 333 11.07 6.86 11.15
N SER A 334 12.31 6.57 11.52
CA SER A 334 13.41 6.35 10.58
C SER A 334 13.90 4.93 10.75
N MET A 335 13.70 4.15 9.70
CA MET A 335 13.95 2.72 9.70
C MET A 335 15.13 2.42 8.78
N PHE A 336 16.00 1.52 9.19
CA PHE A 336 17.19 1.09 8.45
C PHE A 336 17.24 -0.43 8.40
N ILE A 337 17.48 -0.99 7.22
CA ILE A 337 17.65 -2.43 7.01
C ILE A 337 19.12 -2.65 6.65
N LEU A 338 19.78 -3.56 7.38
CA LEU A 338 21.21 -3.82 7.28
C LEU A 338 21.45 -5.28 6.89
N GLY A 339 22.27 -5.53 5.87
CA GLY A 339 22.55 -6.87 5.38
C GLY A 339 23.99 -7.07 4.95
N ASP A 340 24.43 -8.33 4.90
CA ASP A 340 25.71 -8.75 4.29
C ASP A 340 25.58 -9.06 2.78
N SER A 341 24.37 -8.96 2.24
CA SER A 341 24.07 -9.20 0.84
C SER A 341 23.00 -8.25 0.32
N GLU A 342 22.94 -8.11 -1.01
CA GLU A 342 21.89 -7.34 -1.69
C GLU A 342 20.50 -7.98 -1.61
N ASP A 343 20.38 -9.23 -1.13
CA ASP A 343 19.08 -9.91 -1.05
C ASP A 343 18.56 -9.96 0.39
N MET A 344 18.43 -8.76 0.96
CA MET A 344 18.06 -8.54 2.37
C MET A 344 16.65 -9.02 2.73
N LEU A 345 15.80 -9.46 1.79
CA LEU A 345 14.48 -10.01 2.13
C LEU A 345 14.28 -11.49 1.84
N ASN A 346 15.15 -12.13 1.05
CA ASN A 346 15.03 -13.57 0.80
C ASN A 346 15.89 -14.41 1.75
N LEU A 347 16.44 -13.81 2.80
CA LEU A 347 17.13 -14.54 3.87
C LEU A 347 16.10 -15.29 4.72
N THR A 348 16.18 -16.63 4.72
CA THR A 348 15.36 -17.51 5.59
C THR A 348 15.53 -17.18 7.06
N ASP A 349 16.69 -16.62 7.37
CA ASP A 349 17.22 -16.42 8.69
C ASP A 349 16.90 -15.04 9.26
N GLY A 350 16.33 -14.14 8.44
CA GLY A 350 16.04 -12.75 8.80
C GLY A 350 17.19 -11.79 8.49
N THR A 351 16.93 -10.51 8.72
CA THR A 351 17.81 -9.37 8.43
C THR A 351 17.71 -8.34 9.55
N ASP A 352 18.85 -7.77 9.93
CA ASP A 352 18.97 -6.72 10.93
C ASP A 352 18.17 -5.47 10.52
N PHE A 353 17.41 -4.94 11.47
CA PHE A 353 16.52 -3.82 11.32
C PHE A 353 16.60 -2.86 12.50
N VAL A 354 16.80 -1.59 12.20
CA VAL A 354 16.89 -0.52 13.19
C VAL A 354 15.74 0.45 12.97
N SER A 355 14.94 0.72 14.01
CA SER A 355 13.93 1.78 14.03
C SER A 355 14.32 2.86 15.04
N ILE A 356 14.18 4.13 14.65
CA ILE A 356 14.54 5.28 15.48
C ILE A 356 13.46 6.34 15.35
N ASN A 357 12.77 6.55 16.46
CA ASN A 357 11.70 7.52 16.60
C ASN A 357 11.83 8.26 17.94
N GLN A 358 10.86 9.12 18.26
CA GLN A 358 10.90 9.95 19.47
C GLN A 358 10.95 9.14 20.80
N TYR A 359 10.62 7.85 20.77
CA TYR A 359 10.70 6.97 21.93
C TYR A 359 12.09 6.37 22.13
N GLY A 360 12.95 6.45 21.11
CA GLY A 360 14.36 6.06 21.17
C GLY A 360 14.77 5.14 20.02
N TYR A 361 15.80 4.35 20.30
CA TYR A 361 16.38 3.35 19.43
C TYR A 361 15.77 1.98 19.69
N PHE A 362 15.35 1.31 18.61
CA PHE A 362 14.79 -0.02 18.62
C PHE A 362 15.63 -0.92 17.72
N ASP A 363 16.25 -1.91 18.36
CA ASP A 363 16.99 -2.97 17.70
C ASP A 363 16.08 -4.15 17.41
N GLN A 364 16.02 -4.57 16.16
CA GLN A 364 15.00 -5.48 15.67
C GLN A 364 15.55 -6.40 14.58
N ILE A 365 14.78 -7.44 14.30
CA ILE A 365 14.99 -8.34 13.18
C ILE A 365 13.71 -8.40 12.34
N ILE A 366 13.86 -8.47 11.02
CA ILE A 366 12.77 -8.76 10.09
C ILE A 366 13.01 -10.11 9.45
N HIS A 367 11.98 -10.96 9.44
CA HIS A 367 11.96 -12.21 8.69
C HIS A 367 10.90 -12.12 7.59
N PRO A 368 11.22 -11.66 6.38
CA PRO A 368 10.17 -11.38 5.39
C PRO A 368 9.42 -12.63 4.94
N GLN A 369 10.02 -13.81 5.09
CA GLN A 369 9.39 -15.08 4.74
C GLN A 369 8.35 -15.58 5.74
N ASP A 370 8.38 -15.11 7.00
CA ASP A 370 7.44 -15.59 8.02
C ASP A 370 6.21 -14.68 8.16
N ASN A 371 6.15 -13.57 7.43
CA ASN A 371 5.09 -12.55 7.46
C ASN A 371 4.80 -12.03 8.89
N THR A 372 5.79 -12.05 9.78
CA THR A 372 5.60 -11.69 11.18
C THR A 372 5.85 -10.23 11.53
N GLY A 373 6.24 -9.43 10.53
CA GLY A 373 6.73 -8.06 10.75
C GLY A 373 8.12 -8.05 11.38
N SER A 374 8.53 -6.89 11.90
CA SER A 374 9.74 -6.80 12.71
C SER A 374 9.47 -7.29 14.14
N LYS A 375 10.48 -7.90 14.75
CA LYS A 375 10.46 -8.30 16.17
C LYS A 375 11.64 -7.65 16.88
N PRO A 376 11.50 -7.27 18.16
CA PRO A 376 12.65 -6.85 18.95
C PRO A 376 13.73 -7.93 18.94
N ASP A 377 14.99 -7.51 18.82
CA ASP A 377 16.07 -8.45 18.57
C ASP A 377 16.26 -9.49 19.70
N PHE A 378 16.08 -9.04 20.95
CA PHE A 378 16.10 -9.92 22.12
C PHE A 378 14.99 -10.99 22.14
N ASP A 379 13.87 -10.78 21.44
CA ASP A 379 12.80 -11.76 21.32
C ASP A 379 13.17 -12.88 20.32
N ALA A 380 14.09 -12.59 19.38
CA ALA A 380 14.69 -13.58 18.49
C ALA A 380 15.90 -14.30 19.10
N GLY A 381 16.34 -13.86 20.29
CA GLY A 381 17.48 -14.44 21.00
C GLY A 381 18.75 -13.60 20.94
N GLY A 382 18.71 -12.46 20.23
CA GLY A 382 19.81 -11.51 20.15
C GLY A 382 19.87 -10.49 21.29
N THR A 383 20.43 -9.33 21.02
CA THR A 383 20.84 -8.31 21.98
C THR A 383 20.62 -6.93 21.37
N ASN A 384 20.11 -6.00 22.18
CA ASN A 384 20.07 -4.60 21.78
C ASN A 384 21.48 -4.01 21.99
N ASP A 385 22.24 -3.91 20.92
CA ASP A 385 23.67 -3.64 20.97
C ASP A 385 24.08 -2.29 20.37
N GLY A 386 23.13 -1.61 19.72
CA GLY A 386 23.27 -0.27 19.21
C GLY A 386 22.90 0.84 20.19
N ASN A 387 22.96 2.06 19.67
CA ASN A 387 22.48 3.26 20.34
C ASN A 387 22.02 4.25 19.28
N GLY A 388 20.91 4.93 19.51
CA GLY A 388 20.36 5.88 18.56
C GLY A 388 19.54 6.97 19.23
N ASN A 389 19.45 8.12 18.57
CA ASN A 389 18.66 9.24 19.03
C ASN A 389 18.13 10.04 17.83
N VAL A 390 17.00 10.72 18.03
CA VAL A 390 16.39 11.60 17.04
C VAL A 390 16.11 12.95 17.66
N THR A 391 16.41 14.01 16.91
CA THR A 391 16.00 15.37 17.28
C THR A 391 15.42 16.11 16.09
N TYR A 392 14.67 17.16 16.40
CA TYR A 392 14.12 18.08 15.39
C TYR A 392 14.83 19.42 15.53
N GLN A 393 15.49 19.86 14.45
CA GLN A 393 16.22 21.12 14.41
C GLN A 393 15.81 21.96 13.21
N GLY A 394 15.08 23.03 13.47
CA GLY A 394 14.50 23.85 12.41
C GLY A 394 13.42 23.07 11.67
N ASN A 395 13.64 22.82 10.38
CA ASN A 395 12.72 22.06 9.51
C ASN A 395 13.32 20.69 9.13
N TYR A 396 14.10 20.10 10.04
CA TYR A 396 14.76 18.83 9.78
C TYR A 396 14.59 17.90 10.96
N ARG A 397 14.37 16.62 10.63
CA ARG A 397 14.56 15.49 11.53
C ARG A 397 15.98 14.99 11.36
N LEU A 398 16.73 14.92 12.46
CA LEU A 398 18.10 14.43 12.52
C LEU A 398 18.10 13.15 13.33
N VAL A 399 18.54 12.07 12.71
CA VAL A 399 18.75 10.78 13.35
C VAL A 399 20.23 10.51 13.39
N GLU A 400 20.71 10.09 14.56
CA GLU A 400 22.08 9.67 14.76
C GLU A 400 22.06 8.30 15.44
N PHE A 401 22.82 7.35 14.93
CA PHE A 401 22.96 6.05 15.59
C PHE A 401 24.32 5.41 15.36
N SER A 402 24.61 4.43 16.21
CA SER A 402 25.78 3.57 16.13
C SER A 402 25.40 2.12 16.36
N LYS A 403 26.01 1.20 15.62
CA LYS A 403 26.00 -0.24 15.94
C LYS A 403 27.44 -0.80 15.98
N PRO A 404 27.70 -1.82 16.80
CA PRO A 404 28.97 -2.54 16.77
C PRO A 404 29.23 -3.13 15.38
N MET A 405 30.46 -3.03 14.90
CA MET A 405 30.85 -3.69 13.66
C MET A 405 30.98 -5.20 13.82
N VAL A 406 31.30 -5.67 15.04
CA VAL A 406 31.48 -7.09 15.37
C VAL A 406 30.68 -7.43 16.62
N PRO A 407 29.35 -7.43 16.49
CA PRO A 407 28.40 -7.58 17.60
C PRO A 407 28.55 -8.94 18.31
N ASN A 408 28.93 -9.98 17.56
CA ASN A 408 28.92 -11.38 17.98
C ASN A 408 27.52 -11.86 18.39
N ASP A 409 26.50 -11.39 17.69
CA ASP A 409 25.11 -11.76 17.89
C ASP A 409 24.53 -12.56 16.71
N PRO A 410 24.84 -13.87 16.63
CA PRO A 410 24.36 -14.68 15.53
C PRO A 410 22.85 -14.96 15.58
N ASP A 411 22.21 -14.80 16.75
CA ASP A 411 20.79 -15.10 16.93
C ASP A 411 19.92 -13.88 16.56
N GLY A 412 20.42 -12.67 16.83
CA GLY A 412 19.82 -11.42 16.34
C GLY A 412 20.09 -11.08 14.88
N ARG A 413 20.95 -11.90 14.23
CA ARG A 413 21.37 -11.73 12.84
C ARG A 413 22.09 -10.43 12.57
N ASP A 414 22.72 -9.88 13.60
CA ASP A 414 23.69 -8.82 13.38
C ASP A 414 24.91 -9.37 12.66
N PHE A 415 25.35 -8.65 11.64
CA PHE A 415 26.44 -9.07 10.78
C PHE A 415 27.78 -8.54 11.30
N ASN A 416 28.80 -9.41 11.24
CA ASN A 416 30.17 -8.99 11.53
C ASN A 416 30.78 -8.35 10.29
N PHE A 417 30.99 -7.04 10.34
CA PHE A 417 31.72 -6.29 9.33
C PHE A 417 33.11 -5.90 9.86
N TYR A 418 34.12 -6.02 9.01
CA TYR A 418 35.46 -5.53 9.29
C TYR A 418 35.85 -4.43 8.31
N ALA A 419 36.90 -3.67 8.65
CA ALA A 419 37.44 -2.69 7.71
C ALA A 419 37.90 -3.37 6.41
N GLY A 420 37.33 -2.91 5.29
CA GLY A 420 37.46 -3.47 3.95
C GLY A 420 36.26 -4.29 3.47
N ASP A 421 35.32 -4.61 4.35
CA ASP A 421 34.07 -5.30 3.99
C ASP A 421 33.02 -4.31 3.49
N THR A 422 31.97 -4.86 2.87
CA THR A 422 30.82 -4.11 2.36
C THR A 422 29.57 -4.58 3.10
N MET A 423 28.87 -3.62 3.71
CA MET A 423 27.51 -3.79 4.22
C MET A 423 26.52 -3.32 3.15
N TYR A 424 25.30 -3.81 3.19
CA TYR A 424 24.20 -3.33 2.37
C TYR A 424 23.20 -2.58 3.26
N LEU A 425 22.83 -1.37 2.85
CA LEU A 425 21.99 -0.47 3.62
C LEU A 425 20.77 -0.03 2.81
N SER A 426 19.60 -0.20 3.39
CA SER A 426 18.36 0.46 2.95
C SER A 426 17.78 1.29 4.09
N TYR A 427 16.97 2.29 3.74
CA TYR A 427 16.26 3.12 4.71
C TYR A 427 14.83 3.42 4.26
N LEU A 428 13.92 3.47 5.22
CA LEU A 428 12.50 3.77 5.05
C LEU A 428 12.09 4.86 6.04
N ILE A 429 11.20 5.73 5.61
CA ILE A 429 10.78 6.89 6.39
C ILE A 429 9.27 6.88 6.55
N SER A 430 8.83 6.93 7.81
CA SER A 430 7.48 7.36 8.17
C SER A 430 7.53 8.85 8.50
N GLN A 431 6.71 9.64 7.81
CA GLN A 431 6.48 11.05 8.12
C GLN A 431 4.99 11.33 8.08
N ASP A 432 4.44 11.80 9.20
CA ASP A 432 3.01 12.13 9.36
C ASP A 432 2.05 10.98 8.94
N SER A 433 2.51 9.73 9.00
CA SER A 433 1.75 8.56 8.56
C SER A 433 1.06 7.85 9.72
N ASP A 434 -0.18 7.43 9.51
CA ASP A 434 -0.94 6.57 10.43
C ASP A 434 -0.58 5.08 10.30
N MET A 435 -0.05 4.65 9.16
CA MET A 435 -0.03 3.23 8.76
C MET A 435 1.33 2.73 8.27
N GLY A 436 2.42 3.29 8.82
CA GLY A 436 3.79 2.85 8.57
C GLY A 436 4.56 3.75 7.59
N PRO A 437 5.72 3.30 7.07
CA PRO A 437 6.58 4.15 6.26
C PRO A 437 5.88 4.52 4.95
N ASN A 438 5.91 5.81 4.61
CA ASN A 438 5.29 6.38 3.42
C ASN A 438 6.30 7.05 2.48
N TYR A 439 7.60 7.01 2.80
CA TYR A 439 8.68 7.51 1.96
C TYR A 439 9.80 6.50 1.83
N PHE A 440 10.22 6.27 0.58
CA PHE A 440 11.31 5.36 0.22
C PHE A 440 12.02 5.81 -1.05
N HIS A 441 13.08 5.11 -1.39
CA HIS A 441 14.00 5.53 -2.43
C HIS A 441 13.57 4.98 -3.81
N LEU A 442 12.98 5.87 -4.62
CA LEU A 442 12.68 5.80 -6.06
C LEU A 442 11.74 4.69 -6.60
N LYS A 443 11.22 5.00 -7.80
CA LYS A 443 10.52 4.09 -8.72
C LYS A 443 11.56 3.32 -9.54
N ASP A 444 11.28 2.07 -9.89
CA ASP A 444 12.00 1.42 -11.01
C ASP A 444 11.69 2.11 -12.35
N ASP A 445 12.38 1.73 -13.43
CA ASP A 445 12.16 2.26 -14.78
C ASP A 445 10.71 2.05 -15.29
N ASN A 446 9.93 1.17 -14.65
CA ASN A 446 8.56 0.84 -15.00
C ASN A 446 7.53 1.54 -14.08
N GLY A 447 7.97 2.30 -13.07
CA GLY A 447 7.09 3.00 -12.12
C GLY A 447 6.69 2.18 -10.88
N ASN A 448 7.22 0.97 -10.72
CA ASN A 448 6.98 0.11 -9.56
C ASN A 448 7.72 0.64 -8.32
N VAL A 449 7.23 0.25 -7.14
CA VAL A 449 7.94 0.46 -5.88
C VAL A 449 9.20 -0.39 -5.88
N ALA A 450 10.34 0.27 -5.85
CA ALA A 450 11.62 -0.36 -5.62
C ALA A 450 12.18 0.15 -4.29
N PHE A 451 12.85 -0.73 -3.55
CA PHE A 451 13.66 -0.31 -2.43
C PHE A 451 15.12 -0.25 -2.89
N ILE A 452 15.82 0.84 -2.57
CA ILE A 452 17.23 0.96 -2.93
C ILE A 452 18.10 0.37 -1.84
N ILE A 453 19.06 -0.44 -2.27
CA ILE A 453 20.13 -0.95 -1.42
C ILE A 453 21.41 -0.25 -1.81
N ASN A 454 21.96 0.52 -0.89
CA ASN A 454 23.24 1.18 -1.06
C ASN A 454 24.33 0.28 -0.46
N PRO A 455 25.31 -0.20 -1.23
CA PRO A 455 26.51 -0.81 -0.68
C PRO A 455 27.27 0.23 0.15
N VAL A 456 27.73 -0.13 1.34
CA VAL A 456 28.52 0.71 2.24
C VAL A 456 29.86 0.02 2.49
N LYS A 457 30.92 0.54 1.89
CA LYS A 457 32.28 0.01 2.04
C LYS A 457 32.96 0.64 3.26
N PHE A 458 33.35 -0.17 4.24
CA PHE A 458 34.13 0.29 5.39
C PHE A 458 35.60 0.47 5.00
N LEU A 459 36.11 1.70 5.01
CA LEU A 459 37.48 1.97 4.59
C LEU A 459 38.50 1.53 5.63
N LYS A 460 39.71 1.17 5.19
CA LYS A 460 40.79 0.85 6.14
C LYS A 460 41.41 2.13 6.69
N GLU A 461 42.02 2.04 7.87
CA GLU A 461 42.81 3.15 8.42
C GLU A 461 43.85 3.63 7.39
N GLY A 462 43.76 4.91 7.02
CA GLY A 462 44.63 5.56 6.04
C GLY A 462 44.25 5.35 4.57
N GLU A 463 43.14 4.68 4.27
CA GLU A 463 42.50 4.71 2.96
C GLU A 463 41.71 6.02 2.81
N GLU A 464 42.06 6.81 1.80
CA GLU A 464 41.32 8.03 1.48
C GLU A 464 40.05 7.65 0.73
N PRO A 465 38.90 8.28 1.03
CA PRO A 465 37.69 8.01 0.29
C PRO A 465 37.82 8.45 -1.17
N THR A 466 37.13 7.72 -2.05
CA THR A 466 37.04 7.99 -3.48
C THR A 466 35.69 8.58 -3.88
N GLY A 467 34.66 8.42 -3.03
CA GLY A 467 33.34 9.04 -3.19
C GLY A 467 33.31 10.50 -2.72
N GLY A 468 32.34 11.28 -3.20
CA GLY A 468 32.06 12.65 -2.74
C GLY A 468 32.52 13.80 -3.64
N ASP A 469 33.55 13.63 -4.46
CA ASP A 469 34.08 14.70 -5.33
C ASP A 469 33.40 14.80 -6.71
N GLU A 470 32.63 13.79 -7.13
CA GLU A 470 31.99 13.75 -8.47
C GLU A 470 30.46 13.82 -8.48
N ASN A 471 29.79 13.92 -7.32
CA ASN A 471 28.33 14.05 -7.26
C ASN A 471 27.83 15.47 -7.50
N THR A 472 28.16 15.98 -8.68
CA THR A 472 27.22 16.83 -9.42
C THR A 472 26.48 15.97 -10.44
N PHE A 473 25.43 15.29 -9.99
CA PHE A 473 24.21 15.21 -10.80
C PHE A 473 23.51 16.59 -10.77
N ALA A 474 24.26 17.63 -11.14
CA ALA A 474 23.64 18.82 -11.66
C ALA A 474 23.10 18.42 -13.03
N LEU A 475 21.80 18.52 -13.24
CA LEU A 475 21.29 18.79 -14.58
C LEU A 475 22.07 20.02 -15.08
N GLY A 476 23.10 19.76 -15.88
CA GLY A 476 24.06 20.74 -16.35
C GLY A 476 23.40 21.69 -17.32
N PHE A 477 22.66 22.66 -16.80
CA PHE A 477 22.58 23.94 -17.47
C PHE A 477 23.88 24.66 -17.16
N SER A 478 24.71 24.87 -18.18
CA SER A 478 25.83 25.79 -18.03
C SER A 478 25.28 27.15 -17.59
N ALA A 479 26.08 27.98 -16.90
CA ALA A 479 25.65 29.34 -16.59
C ALA A 479 25.20 30.14 -17.83
N VAL A 480 25.59 29.69 -19.04
CA VAL A 480 25.11 30.20 -20.34
C VAL A 480 23.69 29.73 -20.65
N ASP A 481 23.32 28.50 -20.30
CA ASP A 481 21.97 27.95 -20.52
C ASP A 481 20.95 28.53 -19.54
N LEU A 482 21.32 28.78 -18.27
CA LEU A 482 20.48 29.53 -17.33
C LEU A 482 20.28 30.98 -17.79
N PHE A 483 21.31 31.60 -18.39
CA PHE A 483 21.21 32.93 -19.00
C PHE A 483 20.32 32.94 -20.24
N LEU A 484 20.34 31.86 -21.05
CA LEU A 484 19.49 31.70 -22.23
C LEU A 484 18.04 31.44 -21.85
N ILE A 485 17.77 30.67 -20.80
CA ILE A 485 16.43 30.44 -20.26
C ILE A 485 15.86 31.72 -19.64
N LEU A 486 16.65 32.46 -18.85
CA LEU A 486 16.25 33.76 -18.29
C LEU A 486 16.09 34.86 -19.37
N ALA A 487 16.89 34.82 -20.44
CA ALA A 487 16.74 35.72 -21.59
C ALA A 487 15.53 35.37 -22.48
N ALA A 488 15.15 34.09 -22.56
CA ALA A 488 13.97 33.63 -23.30
C ALA A 488 12.65 33.92 -22.55
N LEU A 489 12.70 34.02 -21.21
CA LEU A 489 11.52 34.21 -20.36
C LEU A 489 11.22 35.69 -19.98
N SER A 490 11.97 36.67 -20.50
CA SER A 490 11.74 38.09 -20.19
C SER A 490 11.33 38.92 -21.42
N PRO A 491 10.02 39.18 -21.63
CA PRO A 491 9.58 40.29 -22.46
C PRO A 491 9.45 41.57 -21.61
N VAL A 492 10.46 42.43 -21.69
CA VAL A 492 10.37 43.89 -21.49
C VAL A 492 10.05 44.40 -20.07
N VAL A 493 11.10 44.74 -19.31
CA VAL A 493 11.15 46.02 -18.58
C VAL A 493 12.52 46.66 -18.80
N LEU A 494 12.62 47.49 -19.85
CA LEU A 494 13.71 48.43 -20.05
C LEU A 494 13.11 49.84 -19.95
N ILE A 495 12.96 50.34 -18.72
CA ILE A 495 12.61 51.74 -18.47
C ILE A 495 13.90 52.56 -18.39
N VAL A 496 14.12 53.30 -19.47
CA VAL A 496 14.76 54.62 -19.61
C VAL A 496 15.46 55.19 -18.35
N TYR A 497 16.79 55.31 -18.42
CA TYR A 497 17.51 56.43 -17.80
C TYR A 497 18.45 57.08 -18.82
N LYS A 498 17.92 57.99 -19.64
CA LYS A 498 18.72 58.85 -20.54
C LYS A 498 18.88 60.23 -19.92
N ARG A 499 19.93 60.42 -19.11
CA ARG A 499 20.43 61.74 -18.71
C ARG A 499 21.22 62.33 -19.89
N LYS A 500 20.67 63.33 -20.60
CA LYS A 500 21.48 64.24 -21.42
C LYS A 500 21.85 65.47 -20.58
N LYS A 501 23.15 65.65 -20.34
CA LYS A 501 23.76 66.93 -19.97
C LYS A 501 23.99 67.75 -21.24
N LYS A 502 23.20 68.80 -21.43
CA LYS A 502 23.57 70.19 -21.75
C LYS A 502 22.33 70.92 -22.25
#